data_AF-A0A7W0TAT1-F1
#
_entry.id   AF-A0A7W0TAT1-F1
#
_cell.length_a   1.000
_cell.length_b   1.000
_cell.length_c   1.000
_cell.angle_alpha   90.00
_cell.angle_beta   90.00
_cell.angle_gamma   90.00
#
_symmetry.space_group_name_H-M   'P 1'
#
loop_
_entity.id
_entity.type
_entity.pdbx_description
1 polymer ?
#
loop_
_entity_poly.entity_id
_entity_poly.type
_entity_poly.pdbx_seq_one_letter_code
_entity_poly.pdbx_strand_id
1 'polypeptide(L)' 'MADATAETTVGQRILAELELADAPLSATALRKRCQIRNATLQAALVALVADGRLRKDRAGYAVAR' A
#
# COMPACT_ATOMS: atom_id res chain seq x y z
N MET A 1 -12.29 9.51 19.30
CA MET A 1 -11.88 9.79 17.90
C MET A 1 -10.36 9.84 17.85
N ALA A 2 -9.67 8.72 17.61
CA ALA A 2 -8.19 8.68 17.66
C ALA A 2 -7.56 7.62 16.73
N ASP A 3 -8.27 7.16 15.69
CA ASP A 3 -7.80 6.04 14.85
C ASP A 3 -7.61 6.42 13.36
N ALA A 4 -7.70 7.70 13.00
CA ALA A 4 -7.54 8.12 11.60
C ALA A 4 -6.07 8.34 11.19
N THR A 5 -5.20 8.71 12.12
CA THR A 5 -3.80 9.06 11.85
C THR A 5 -2.92 7.84 11.60
N ALA A 6 -3.15 6.72 12.29
CA ALA A 6 -2.40 5.48 12.11
C ALA A 6 -2.69 4.81 10.75
N GLU A 7 -3.96 4.80 10.34
CA GLU A 7 -4.35 4.25 9.03
C GLU A 7 -3.86 5.13 7.86
N THR A 8 -3.94 6.46 8.02
CA THR A 8 -3.38 7.41 7.04
C THR A 8 -1.88 7.24 6.90
N THR A 9 -1.14 6.96 7.98
CA THR A 9 0.32 6.76 7.91
C THR A 9 0.70 5.47 7.18
N VAL A 10 -0.04 4.38 7.35
CA VAL A 10 0.24 3.14 6.61
C VAL A 10 -0.05 3.32 5.12
N GLY A 11 -1.22 3.86 4.78
CA GLY A 11 -1.61 4.08 3.39
C GLY A 11 -0.64 5.01 2.65
N GLN A 12 -0.23 6.11 3.28
CA GLN A 12 0.75 7.04 2.70
C GLN A 12 2.14 6.41 2.55
N ARG A 13 2.60 5.61 3.53
CA ARG A 13 3.88 4.90 3.39
C ARG A 13 3.88 3.91 2.23
N ILE A 14 2.77 3.17 2.03
CA ILE A 14 2.63 2.26 0.90
C ILE A 14 2.68 3.03 -0.42
N LEU A 15 1.97 4.15 -0.52
CA LEU A 15 1.98 4.99 -1.71
C LEU A 15 3.38 5.54 -2.00
N ALA A 16 4.06 6.12 -1.00
CA ALA A 16 5.41 6.65 -1.17
C ALA A 16 6.41 5.57 -1.63
N GLU A 17 6.36 4.36 -1.07
CA GLU A 17 7.21 3.25 -1.51
C GLU A 17 6.92 2.79 -2.94
N LEU A 18 5.66 2.88 -3.38
CA LEU A 18 5.24 2.54 -4.74
C LEU A 18 5.56 3.66 -5.74
N GLU A 19 5.53 4.92 -5.34
CA GLU A 19 5.97 6.06 -6.16
C GLU A 19 7.49 6.05 -6.38
N LEU A 20 8.25 5.61 -5.37
CA LEU A 20 9.71 5.43 -5.48
C LEU A 20 10.10 4.15 -6.23
N ALA A 21 9.16 3.26 -6.50
CA ALA A 21 9.44 2.01 -7.19
C ALA A 21 9.20 2.16 -8.70
N ASP A 22 10.24 1.89 -9.50
CA ASP A 22 10.13 1.86 -10.97
C ASP A 22 9.29 0.67 -11.50
N ALA A 23 8.92 -0.27 -10.63
CA ALA A 23 8.17 -1.45 -10.98
C ALA A 23 7.08 -1.78 -9.94
N PRO A 24 6.00 -2.47 -10.34
CA PRO A 24 4.97 -2.92 -9.41
C PRO A 24 5.56 -3.77 -8.28
N LEU A 25 5.16 -3.49 -7.04
CA LEU A 25 5.65 -4.22 -5.87
C LEU A 25 4.62 -5.25 -5.39
N SER A 26 5.07 -6.47 -5.09
CA SER A 26 4.22 -7.47 -4.46
C SER A 26 3.90 -7.10 -3.01
N ALA A 27 2.80 -7.64 -2.45
CA ALA A 27 2.46 -7.45 -1.03
C ALA A 27 3.62 -7.88 -0.11
N THR A 28 4.36 -8.92 -0.46
CA THR A 28 5.53 -9.37 0.31
C THR A 28 6.67 -8.34 0.29
N ALA A 29 6.93 -7.71 -0.86
CA ALA A 29 7.94 -6.66 -0.97
C ALA A 29 7.53 -5.41 -0.18
N LEU A 30 6.28 -4.96 -0.32
CA LEU A 30 5.72 -3.85 0.45
C LEU A 30 5.78 -4.11 1.94
N ARG A 31 5.45 -5.33 2.38
CA ARG A 31 5.55 -5.72 3.79
C ARG A 31 6.96 -5.53 4.35
N LYS A 32 7.98 -5.96 3.60
CA LYS A 32 9.39 -5.84 4.03
C LYS A 32 9.85 -4.39 4.06
N ARG A 33 9.49 -3.59 3.05
CA ARG A 33 9.86 -2.16 2.95
C ARG A 33 9.16 -1.31 4.01
N CYS A 34 7.85 -1.48 4.15
CA CYS A 34 7.06 -0.72 5.13
C CYS A 34 7.16 -1.29 6.56
N GLN A 35 7.73 -2.48 6.76
CA GLN A 35 7.87 -3.16 8.05
C GLN A 35 6.55 -3.24 8.85
N ILE A 36 5.46 -3.57 8.17
CA ILE A 36 4.09 -3.62 8.72
C ILE A 36 3.56 -5.04 8.84
N ARG A 37 2.56 -5.22 9.72
CA ARG A 37 1.87 -6.50 9.87
C ARG A 37 1.09 -6.84 8.59
N ASN A 38 1.02 -8.13 8.25
CA ASN A 38 0.35 -8.59 7.03
C ASN A 38 -1.12 -8.17 6.99
N ALA A 39 -1.86 -8.38 8.08
CA ALA A 39 -3.28 -8.02 8.17
C ALA A 39 -3.50 -6.52 7.90
N THR A 40 -2.72 -5.65 8.54
CA THR A 40 -2.78 -4.20 8.33
C THR A 40 -2.41 -3.81 6.90
N LEU A 41 -1.38 -4.43 6.33
CA LEU A 41 -0.99 -4.19 4.94
C LEU A 41 -2.12 -4.58 3.98
N GLN A 42 -2.73 -5.76 4.14
CA GLN A 42 -3.81 -6.22 3.27
C GLN A 42 -5.04 -5.31 3.38
N ALA A 43 -5.42 -4.91 4.61
CA ALA A 43 -6.52 -3.98 4.83
C ALA A 43 -6.26 -2.64 4.11
N ALA A 44 -5.06 -2.06 4.28
CA ALA A 44 -4.68 -0.82 3.61
C ALA A 44 -4.63 -0.97 2.08
N LEU A 45 -4.10 -2.08 1.55
CA LEU A 45 -4.06 -2.33 0.11
C LEU A 45 -5.47 -2.44 -0.48
N VAL A 46 -6.37 -3.15 0.19
CA VAL A 46 -7.78 -3.27 -0.24
C VAL A 46 -8.46 -1.90 -0.24
N ALA A 47 -8.30 -1.12 0.82
CA ALA A 47 -8.84 0.24 0.90
C ALA A 47 -8.30 1.13 -0.24
N LEU A 48 -6.98 1.14 -0.45
CA LEU A 48 -6.35 1.98 -1.48
C LEU A 48 -6.70 1.55 -2.91
N VAL A 49 -6.92 0.26 -3.16
CA VAL A 49 -7.42 -0.25 -4.45
C VAL A 49 -8.89 0.12 -4.64
N ALA A 50 -9.71 0.03 -3.59
CA ALA A 50 -11.12 0.43 -3.64
C ALA A 50 -11.29 1.94 -3.87
N ASP A 51 -10.43 2.77 -3.27
CA ASP A 51 -10.35 4.22 -3.53
C ASP A 51 -9.78 4.56 -4.92
N GLY A 52 -9.32 3.57 -5.69
CA GLY A 52 -8.72 3.79 -7.00
C GLY A 52 -7.36 4.47 -6.97
N ARG A 53 -6.68 4.47 -5.82
CA ARG A 53 -5.31 5.03 -5.67
C ARG A 53 -4.23 4.05 -6.05
N LEU A 54 -4.52 2.75 -5.97
CA LEU A 54 -3.64 1.66 -6.41
C LEU A 54 -4.32 0.81 -7.48
N ARG A 55 -3.51 0.31 -8.43
CA ARG A 55 -3.90 -0.79 -9.31
C ARG A 55 -3.15 -2.05 -8.92
N LYS A 56 -3.87 -3.16 -8.87
CA LYS A 56 -3.32 -4.50 -8.71
C LYS A 56 -3.23 -5.16 -10.09
N ASP A 57 -2.02 -5.49 -10.49
CA ASP A 57 -1.72 -6.26 -11.70
C ASP A 57 -1.12 -7.64 -11.33
N ARG A 58 -0.89 -8.50 -12.32
CA ARG A 58 -0.23 -9.80 -12.14
C ARG A 58 1.20 -9.64 -11.62
N ALA A 59 1.86 -8.53 -11.93
CA ALA A 59 3.20 -8.19 -11.42
C ALA A 59 3.20 -7.70 -9.96
N GLY A 60 2.09 -7.17 -9.44
CA GLY A 60 2.02 -6.60 -8.09
C GLY A 60 1.08 -5.40 -7.98
N TYR A 61 1.34 -4.54 -7.01
CA TYR A 61 0.62 -3.28 -6.79
C TYR A 61 1.43 -2.13 -7.37
N ALA A 62 0.77 -1.17 -8.00
CA ALA A 62 1.34 0.07 -8.51
C ALA A 62 0.39 1.24 -8.24
N VAL A 63 0.89 2.48 -8.22
CA VAL A 63 0.05 3.66 -8.09
C VAL A 63 -0.85 3.80 -9.31
N ALA A 64 -2.13 4.05 -9.08
CA ALA A 64 -3.09 4.35 -10.13
C ALA A 64 -2.84 5.78 -10.61
N ARG A 65 -2.12 5.91 -11.71
CA ARG A 65 -1.95 7.18 -12.45
C ARG A 65 -2.87 7.21 -13.66
#